data_AF-A0A662KES3-F1
#
_entry.id   AF-A0A662KES3-F1
#
_cell.length_a   1.000
_cell.length_b   1.000
_cell.length_c   1.000
_cell.angle_alpha   90.00
_cell.angle_beta   90.00
_cell.angle_gamma   90.00
#
_symmetry.space_group_name_H-M   'P 1'
#
loop_
_entity.id
_entity.type
_entity.pdbx_description
1 polymer ?
#
loop_
_entity_poly.entity_id
_entity_poly.type
_entity_poly.pdbx_seq_one_letter_code
_entity_poly.pdbx_strand_id
1 'polypeptide(L)'
;MITSRHFYVRSHAVTTPEIHMNDLPGSAGRLDVVARCINAAFWRSYGIREDVVFHTILHGPPEPPVYIRLEGTRLRKVSPDERNIAIFIRKALERMRQGKEVESTPGIFVSRTHFGQLLKEYRDRDLYMLDEEGEPFEHVRMGEKPFFFLGDNMDLEEEEKELLEEYGATPISLGSASYLSSHCITVLNWLMDRINNGNIF
;
A
#
# COMPACT_ATOMS: atom_id res chain seq x y z
N MET A 1 -12.18 -9.16 15.76
CA MET A 1 -10.82 -8.60 16.09
C MET A 1 -10.08 -8.46 14.78
N ILE A 2 -9.30 -7.40 14.57
CA ILE A 2 -8.56 -7.22 13.31
C ILE A 2 -7.42 -8.24 13.27
N THR A 3 -7.46 -9.13 12.28
CA THR A 3 -6.54 -10.27 12.14
C THR A 3 -5.46 -10.04 11.10
N SER A 4 -5.70 -9.13 10.14
CA SER A 4 -4.72 -8.72 9.14
C SER A 4 -5.09 -7.34 8.59
N ARG A 5 -4.09 -6.58 8.15
CA ARG A 5 -4.23 -5.21 7.64
C ARG A 5 -3.59 -5.14 6.28
N HIS A 6 -4.36 -4.77 5.28
CA HIS A 6 -3.84 -4.59 3.93
C HIS A 6 -3.91 -3.11 3.56
N PHE A 7 -2.86 -2.63 2.90
CA PHE A 7 -2.81 -1.27 2.36
C PHE A 7 -2.39 -1.34 0.90
N TYR A 8 -3.16 -0.70 0.02
CA TYR A 8 -2.84 -0.51 -1.38
C TYR A 8 -2.54 0.96 -1.64
N VAL A 9 -1.38 1.23 -2.25
CA VAL A 9 -1.03 2.57 -2.73
C VAL A 9 -0.86 2.52 -4.24
N ARG A 10 -1.75 3.20 -4.99
CA ARG A 10 -1.51 3.49 -6.42
C ARG A 10 -0.28 4.37 -6.52
N SER A 11 0.67 4.03 -7.39
CA SER A 11 1.87 4.84 -7.56
C SER A 11 2.15 5.19 -9.02
N HIS A 12 2.65 6.41 -9.23
CA HIS A 12 3.21 6.90 -10.49
C HIS A 12 4.72 6.62 -10.63
N ALA A 13 5.31 5.86 -9.70
CA ALA A 13 6.73 5.56 -9.73
C ALA A 13 7.13 4.71 -10.94
N VAL A 14 8.38 4.86 -11.34
CA VAL A 14 8.94 4.20 -12.52
C VAL A 14 8.93 2.67 -12.37
N THR A 15 8.80 2.01 -13.50
CA THR A 15 8.74 0.53 -13.60
C THR A 15 10.06 -0.08 -14.06
N THR A 16 11.15 0.69 -14.03
CA THR A 16 12.52 0.27 -14.38
C THR A 16 13.41 0.14 -13.13
N PRO A 17 14.35 -0.83 -13.08
CA PRO A 17 15.35 -0.90 -12.02
C PRO A 17 16.39 0.24 -12.06
N GLU A 18 16.39 1.09 -13.09
CA GLU A 18 17.29 2.24 -13.22
C GLU A 18 16.90 3.42 -12.31
N ILE A 19 16.80 3.16 -11.00
CA ILE A 19 16.39 4.15 -9.99
C ILE A 19 17.59 4.98 -9.53
N HIS A 20 17.48 6.30 -9.70
CA HIS A 20 18.47 7.25 -9.19
C HIS A 20 18.23 7.51 -7.70
N MET A 21 19.01 6.86 -6.82
CA MET A 21 18.80 6.87 -5.36
C MET A 21 18.90 8.24 -4.68
N ASN A 22 19.49 9.23 -5.37
CA ASN A 22 19.59 10.61 -4.88
C ASN A 22 18.43 11.50 -5.36
N ASP A 23 17.51 10.95 -6.17
CA ASP A 23 16.37 11.67 -6.75
C ASP A 23 15.14 10.76 -6.85
N LEU A 24 14.75 10.19 -5.71
CA LEU A 24 13.52 9.40 -5.58
C LEU A 24 12.23 10.21 -5.92
N PRO A 25 12.14 11.51 -5.62
CA PRO A 25 10.95 12.29 -5.94
C PRO A 25 10.81 12.61 -7.44
N GLY A 26 11.91 12.98 -8.11
CA GLY A 26 11.89 13.41 -9.50
C GLY A 26 11.92 12.23 -10.46
N SER A 27 13.12 11.80 -10.83
CA SER A 27 13.37 10.79 -11.86
C SER A 27 12.77 9.41 -11.58
N ALA A 28 12.53 9.06 -10.31
CA ALA A 28 11.88 7.80 -9.95
C ALA A 28 10.34 7.89 -9.84
N GLY A 29 9.73 9.04 -10.14
CA GLY A 29 8.28 9.22 -10.18
C GLY A 29 7.64 9.16 -8.79
N ARG A 30 8.14 9.95 -7.84
CA ARG A 30 7.63 9.99 -6.47
C ARG A 30 7.75 8.68 -5.68
N LEU A 31 8.80 7.90 -5.97
CA LEU A 31 9.12 6.67 -5.24
C LEU A 31 9.37 6.92 -3.73
N ASP A 32 9.75 8.14 -3.35
CA ASP A 32 9.84 8.60 -1.96
C ASP A 32 8.51 8.48 -1.21
N VAL A 33 7.37 8.69 -1.90
CA VAL A 33 6.03 8.55 -1.31
C VAL A 33 5.73 7.09 -1.00
N VAL A 34 6.00 6.19 -1.95
CA VAL A 34 5.83 4.74 -1.76
C VAL A 34 6.71 4.25 -0.61
N ALA A 35 7.96 4.70 -0.56
CA ALA A 35 8.89 4.34 0.51
C ALA A 35 8.39 4.79 1.89
N ARG A 36 7.86 6.00 2.02
CA ARG A 36 7.23 6.49 3.26
C ARG A 36 5.95 5.74 3.62
N CYS A 37 5.16 5.32 2.63
CA CYS A 37 3.97 4.50 2.86
C CYS A 37 4.34 3.10 3.39
N ILE A 38 5.36 2.47 2.81
CA ILE A 38 5.91 1.19 3.29
C ILE A 38 6.46 1.34 4.71
N ASN A 39 7.18 2.43 5.00
CA ASN A 39 7.62 2.75 6.36
C ASN A 39 6.43 2.79 7.34
N ALA A 40 5.43 3.63 7.05
CA ALA A 40 4.25 3.82 7.88
C ALA A 40 3.42 2.54 8.07
N ALA A 41 3.42 1.66 7.06
CA ALA A 41 2.70 0.40 7.11
C ALA A 41 3.33 -0.60 8.08
N PHE A 42 4.66 -0.77 8.04
CA PHE A 42 5.32 -1.86 8.75
C PHE A 42 5.98 -1.49 10.07
N TRP A 43 6.62 -0.33 10.22
CA TRP A 43 7.53 -0.12 11.35
C TRP A 43 6.84 0.36 12.63
N ARG A 44 7.28 -0.22 13.74
CA ARG A 44 7.13 0.28 15.12
C ARG A 44 8.53 0.54 15.68
N SER A 45 8.62 1.13 16.87
CA SER A 45 9.90 1.42 17.53
C SER A 45 10.81 0.20 17.72
N TYR A 46 10.25 -0.97 18.03
CA TYR A 46 11.01 -2.19 18.33
C TYR A 46 10.67 -3.38 17.42
N GLY A 47 10.18 -3.13 16.21
CA GLY A 47 9.94 -4.21 15.25
C GLY A 47 8.99 -3.84 14.14
N ILE A 48 8.61 -4.85 13.36
CA ILE A 48 7.65 -4.72 12.27
C ILE A 48 6.27 -5.22 12.72
N ARG A 49 5.22 -4.75 12.04
CA ARG A 49 3.86 -5.27 12.12
C ARG A 49 3.79 -6.51 11.23
N GLU A 50 3.70 -7.67 11.87
CA GLU A 50 3.65 -8.96 11.16
C GLU A 50 2.26 -9.22 10.53
N ASP A 51 1.21 -8.57 11.03
CA ASP A 51 -0.17 -8.64 10.56
C ASP A 51 -0.45 -7.71 9.36
N VAL A 52 0.59 -7.11 8.76
CA VAL A 52 0.47 -6.17 7.63
C VAL A 52 0.91 -6.79 6.32
N VAL A 53 0.16 -6.52 5.25
CA VAL A 53 0.60 -6.69 3.86
C VAL A 53 0.44 -5.35 3.14
N PHE A 54 1.50 -4.95 2.44
CA PHE A 54 1.50 -3.72 1.66
C PHE A 54 1.52 -4.05 0.17
N HIS A 55 0.68 -3.39 -0.59
CA HIS A 55 0.48 -3.55 -2.01
C HIS A 55 0.73 -2.22 -2.70
N THR A 56 1.39 -2.26 -3.85
CA THR A 56 1.46 -1.11 -4.75
C THR A 56 1.50 -1.58 -6.18
N ILE A 57 0.82 -0.84 -7.06
CA ILE A 57 1.00 -0.98 -8.50
C ILE A 57 1.65 0.30 -9.00
N LEU A 58 2.82 0.14 -9.62
CA LEU A 58 3.58 1.20 -10.24
C LEU A 58 3.07 1.39 -11.68
N HIS A 59 2.65 2.61 -11.99
CA HIS A 59 2.07 3.03 -13.28
C HIS A 59 3.00 3.96 -14.07
N GLY A 60 4.21 4.24 -13.57
CA GLY A 60 5.20 5.04 -14.28
C GLY A 60 5.87 4.29 -15.45
N PRO A 61 6.55 5.03 -16.33
CA PRO A 61 7.30 4.46 -17.46
C PRO A 61 8.47 3.58 -16.99
N PRO A 62 9.03 2.71 -17.86
CA PRO A 62 8.68 2.54 -19.28
C PRO A 62 7.59 1.50 -19.55
N GLU A 63 7.37 0.55 -18.64
CA GLU A 63 6.50 -0.59 -18.87
C GLU A 63 5.53 -0.76 -17.69
N PRO A 64 4.50 0.08 -17.55
CA PRO A 64 3.44 -0.17 -16.58
C PRO A 64 2.49 -1.28 -17.02
N PRO A 65 1.80 -1.97 -16.08
CA PRO A 65 1.98 -1.87 -14.64
C PRO A 65 3.03 -2.84 -14.10
N VAL A 66 3.57 -2.52 -12.92
CA VAL A 66 4.32 -3.48 -12.09
C VAL A 66 3.75 -3.52 -10.69
N TYR A 67 3.27 -4.69 -10.28
CA TYR A 67 2.76 -4.94 -8.95
C TYR A 67 3.89 -5.38 -8.01
N ILE A 68 3.92 -4.80 -6.81
CA ILE A 68 4.84 -5.16 -5.74
C ILE A 68 4.04 -5.39 -4.47
N ARG A 69 4.31 -6.51 -3.80
CA ARG A 69 3.67 -6.90 -2.54
C ARG A 69 4.72 -7.20 -1.48
N LEU A 70 4.52 -6.67 -0.28
CA LEU A 70 5.38 -6.87 0.88
C LEU A 70 4.60 -7.54 2.01
N GLU A 71 5.14 -8.61 2.60
CA GLU A 71 4.51 -9.38 3.68
C GLU A 71 5.26 -9.24 5.00
N GLY A 72 4.63 -8.63 6.02
CA GLY A 72 5.26 -8.30 7.30
C GLY A 72 5.92 -9.50 8.00
N THR A 73 5.24 -10.66 8.04
CA THR A 73 5.77 -11.90 8.64
C THR A 73 7.12 -12.35 8.03
N ARG A 74 7.39 -12.00 6.76
CA ARG A 74 8.52 -12.53 5.98
C ARG A 74 9.58 -11.51 5.63
N LEU A 75 9.33 -10.22 5.83
CA LEU A 75 10.32 -9.18 5.57
C LEU A 75 11.60 -9.42 6.36
N ARG A 76 12.74 -9.38 5.67
CA ARG A 76 14.08 -9.51 6.28
C ARG A 76 15.02 -8.48 5.68
N LYS A 77 15.88 -7.89 6.53
CA LYS A 77 16.96 -6.96 6.14
C LYS A 77 16.50 -5.62 5.53
N VAL A 78 15.20 -5.37 5.47
CA VAL A 78 14.65 -4.06 5.11
C VAL A 78 14.73 -3.16 6.35
N SER A 79 15.19 -1.93 6.15
CA SER A 79 15.26 -0.87 7.15
C SER A 79 14.19 0.20 6.86
N PRO A 80 13.76 0.98 7.87
CA PRO A 80 12.67 1.95 7.68
C PRO A 80 13.04 3.14 6.79
N ASP A 81 14.32 3.39 6.51
CA ASP A 81 14.74 4.54 5.71
C ASP A 81 14.35 4.40 4.23
N GLU A 82 13.97 5.54 3.62
CA GLU A 82 13.46 5.58 2.24
C GLU A 82 14.43 4.96 1.23
N ARG A 83 15.73 5.20 1.42
CA ARG A 83 16.78 4.70 0.53
C ARG A 83 16.88 3.17 0.57
N ASN A 84 16.84 2.56 1.75
CA ASN A 84 16.83 1.11 1.89
C ASN A 84 15.59 0.49 1.24
N ILE A 85 14.40 1.05 1.50
CA ILE A 85 13.16 0.59 0.88
C ILE A 85 13.22 0.71 -0.64
N ALA A 86 13.71 1.84 -1.18
CA ALA A 86 13.90 2.03 -2.61
C ALA A 86 14.89 1.02 -3.23
N ILE A 87 15.96 0.63 -2.50
CA ILE A 87 16.87 -0.44 -2.93
C ILE A 87 16.14 -1.79 -3.05
N PHE A 88 15.21 -2.09 -2.13
CA PHE A 88 14.42 -3.32 -2.21
C PHE A 88 13.38 -3.29 -3.32
N ILE A 89 12.74 -2.14 -3.57
CA ILE A 89 11.88 -1.94 -4.75
C ILE A 89 12.70 -2.13 -6.04
N ARG A 90 13.91 -1.57 -6.12
CA ARG A 90 14.81 -1.78 -7.26
C ARG A 90 15.10 -3.27 -7.50
N LYS A 91 15.43 -4.02 -6.43
CA LYS A 91 15.65 -5.47 -6.51
C LYS A 91 14.40 -6.22 -6.96
N ALA A 92 13.21 -5.76 -6.58
CA ALA A 92 11.96 -6.31 -7.07
C ALA A 92 11.83 -6.10 -8.59
N LEU A 93 12.07 -4.87 -9.07
CA LEU A 93 12.06 -4.55 -10.50
C LEU A 93 13.10 -5.35 -11.31
N GLU A 94 14.32 -5.54 -10.78
CA GLU A 94 15.36 -6.39 -11.38
C GLU A 94 14.93 -7.87 -11.52
N ARG A 95 13.99 -8.34 -10.69
CA ARG A 95 13.52 -9.73 -10.64
C ARG A 95 12.21 -9.94 -11.38
N MET A 96 11.59 -8.89 -11.89
CA MET A 96 10.36 -8.96 -12.68
C MET A 96 10.57 -9.95 -13.84
N ARG A 97 9.62 -10.87 -14.03
CA ARG A 97 9.54 -11.77 -15.20
C ARG A 97 8.13 -11.79 -15.77
N GLN A 98 8.01 -12.06 -17.07
CA GLN A 98 6.70 -12.21 -17.71
C GLN A 98 5.92 -13.41 -17.12
N GLY A 99 4.64 -13.18 -16.81
CA GLY A 99 3.63 -14.23 -16.62
C GLY A 99 3.54 -14.90 -15.25
N LYS A 100 4.43 -14.63 -14.28
CA LYS A 100 4.30 -15.17 -12.91
C LYS A 100 4.78 -14.19 -11.85
N GLU A 101 4.15 -14.24 -10.67
CA GLU A 101 4.68 -13.60 -9.47
C GLU A 101 5.97 -14.29 -9.03
N VAL A 102 6.96 -13.48 -8.63
CA VAL A 102 8.27 -13.94 -8.17
C VAL A 102 8.61 -13.28 -6.84
N GLU A 103 9.11 -14.07 -5.89
CA GLU A 103 9.74 -13.52 -4.68
C GLU A 103 11.13 -12.99 -5.03
N SER A 104 11.29 -11.66 -4.98
CA SER A 104 12.55 -10.98 -5.28
C SER A 104 13.56 -11.07 -4.14
N THR A 105 13.06 -10.90 -2.92
CA THR A 105 13.76 -10.97 -1.64
C THR A 105 12.75 -11.45 -0.59
N PRO A 106 13.18 -11.94 0.59
CA PRO A 106 12.26 -12.51 1.57
C PRO A 106 11.09 -11.57 1.91
N GLY A 107 9.87 -12.01 1.59
CA GLY A 107 8.64 -11.27 1.82
C GLY A 107 8.34 -10.14 0.82
N ILE A 108 9.08 -10.01 -0.29
CA ILE A 108 8.83 -9.01 -1.34
C ILE A 108 8.62 -9.70 -2.68
N PHE A 109 7.39 -9.59 -3.19
CA PHE A 109 6.93 -10.20 -4.42
C PHE A 109 6.76 -9.15 -5.51
N VAL A 110 6.97 -9.57 -6.76
CA VAL A 110 6.79 -8.73 -7.94
C VAL A 110 6.08 -9.50 -9.05
N SER A 111 5.18 -8.84 -9.78
CA SER A 111 4.47 -9.42 -10.92
C SER A 111 3.94 -8.35 -11.89
N ARG A 112 3.21 -8.79 -12.91
CA ARG A 112 2.40 -7.95 -13.82
C ARG A 112 0.91 -7.95 -13.45
N THR A 113 0.59 -8.15 -12.17
CA THR A 113 -0.80 -8.13 -11.69
C THR A 113 -1.40 -6.74 -11.90
N HIS A 114 -2.58 -6.68 -12.52
CA HIS A 114 -3.35 -5.45 -12.70
C HIS A 114 -4.33 -5.24 -11.54
N PHE A 115 -4.85 -4.02 -11.38
CA PHE A 115 -5.73 -3.67 -10.26
C PHE A 115 -6.98 -4.57 -10.16
N GLY A 116 -7.69 -4.84 -11.26
CA GLY A 116 -8.84 -5.75 -11.22
C GLY A 116 -8.48 -7.21 -10.88
N GLN A 117 -7.26 -7.66 -11.20
CA GLN A 117 -6.79 -8.99 -10.77
C GLN A 117 -6.50 -9.00 -9.26
N LEU A 118 -5.92 -7.93 -8.72
CA LEU A 118 -5.71 -7.73 -7.29
C LEU A 118 -7.04 -7.79 -6.53
N LEU A 119 -8.05 -7.04 -6.96
CA LEU A 119 -9.38 -7.05 -6.32
C LEU A 119 -10.04 -8.43 -6.37
N LYS A 120 -9.90 -9.15 -7.49
CA LYS A 120 -10.39 -10.52 -7.61
C LYS A 120 -9.70 -11.48 -6.64
N GLU A 121 -8.39 -11.32 -6.43
CA GLU A 121 -7.60 -12.14 -5.50
C GLU A 121 -8.00 -11.89 -4.04
N TYR A 122 -8.28 -10.64 -3.67
CA TYR A 122 -8.57 -10.22 -2.30
C TYR A 122 -10.06 -9.91 -2.06
N ARG A 123 -10.96 -10.50 -2.85
CA ARG A 123 -12.41 -10.30 -2.76
C ARG A 123 -13.06 -10.77 -1.46
N ASP A 124 -12.33 -11.53 -0.63
CA ASP A 124 -12.78 -12.00 0.69
C ASP A 124 -12.45 -11.01 1.83
N ARG A 125 -11.85 -9.87 1.48
CA ARG A 125 -11.48 -8.81 2.44
C ARG A 125 -12.54 -7.72 2.54
N ASP A 126 -12.48 -7.00 3.65
CA ASP A 126 -13.30 -5.81 3.88
C ASP A 126 -12.63 -4.63 3.19
N LEU A 127 -13.17 -4.18 2.05
CA LEU A 127 -12.54 -3.17 1.20
C LEU A 127 -12.94 -1.75 1.64
N TYR A 128 -11.95 -0.87 1.78
CA TYR A 128 -12.15 0.51 2.19
C TYR A 128 -11.37 1.46 1.28
N MET A 129 -12.05 2.40 0.67
CA MET A 129 -11.42 3.45 -0.15
C MET A 129 -11.27 4.70 0.69
N LEU A 130 -10.08 5.29 0.78
CA LEU A 130 -9.93 6.58 1.43
C LEU A 130 -10.43 7.69 0.52
N ASP A 131 -11.33 8.50 1.06
CA ASP A 131 -11.95 9.63 0.38
C ASP A 131 -12.30 10.70 1.42
N GLU A 132 -11.88 11.94 1.22
CA GLU A 132 -12.20 13.05 2.13
C GLU A 132 -13.71 13.26 2.33
N GLU A 133 -14.53 12.91 1.33
CA GLU A 133 -16.00 12.98 1.34
C GLU A 133 -16.66 11.67 1.83
N GLY A 134 -15.87 10.65 2.13
CA GLY A 134 -16.34 9.35 2.63
C GLY A 134 -16.95 9.39 4.03
N GLU A 135 -17.48 8.25 4.49
CA GLU A 135 -18.03 8.15 5.85
C GLU A 135 -16.93 8.38 6.89
N PRO A 136 -17.13 9.28 7.88
CA PRO A 136 -16.15 9.49 8.94
C PRO A 136 -15.80 8.16 9.63
N PHE A 137 -14.51 7.87 9.78
CA PHE A 137 -14.03 6.58 10.29
C PHE A 137 -14.71 6.17 11.60
N GLU A 138 -15.04 7.12 12.48
CA GLU A 138 -15.70 6.89 13.76
C GLU A 138 -17.08 6.22 13.63
N HIS A 139 -17.74 6.37 12.48
CA HIS A 139 -19.05 5.77 12.19
C HIS A 139 -18.92 4.43 11.45
N VAL A 140 -17.74 4.13 10.90
CA VAL A 140 -17.50 2.92 10.13
C VAL A 140 -17.32 1.72 11.05
N ARG A 141 -18.15 0.69 10.85
CA ARG A 141 -17.94 -0.60 11.51
C ARG A 141 -16.83 -1.37 10.79
N MET A 142 -15.63 -1.34 11.36
CA MET A 142 -14.46 -2.02 10.80
C MET A 142 -14.63 -3.55 10.78
N GLY A 143 -14.31 -4.14 9.63
CA GLY A 143 -14.27 -5.58 9.43
C GLY A 143 -13.03 -6.24 10.04
N GLU A 144 -12.93 -7.57 9.93
CA GLU A 144 -11.84 -8.33 10.55
C GLU A 144 -10.58 -8.41 9.69
N LYS A 145 -10.71 -8.17 8.38
CA LYS A 145 -9.62 -8.24 7.39
C LYS A 145 -9.61 -6.99 6.50
N PRO A 146 -9.45 -5.78 7.07
CA PRO A 146 -9.50 -4.55 6.30
C PRO A 146 -8.42 -4.46 5.22
N PHE A 147 -8.82 -3.94 4.07
CA PHE A 147 -7.96 -3.58 2.95
C PHE A 147 -8.25 -2.15 2.54
N PHE A 148 -7.31 -1.25 2.84
CA PHE A 148 -7.43 0.17 2.53
C PHE A 148 -6.79 0.49 1.18
N PHE A 149 -7.47 1.29 0.37
CA PHE A 149 -7.04 1.76 -0.94
C PHE A 149 -6.86 3.27 -0.92
N LEU A 150 -5.71 3.73 -1.40
CA LEU A 150 -5.37 5.15 -1.44
C LEU A 150 -4.40 5.45 -2.59
N GLY A 151 -4.40 6.70 -3.02
CA GLY A 151 -3.44 7.23 -3.99
C GLY A 151 -2.06 7.50 -3.40
N ASP A 152 -1.10 7.91 -4.24
CA ASP A 152 0.21 8.39 -3.81
C ASP A 152 0.18 9.90 -3.48
N ASN A 153 0.70 10.74 -4.35
CA ASN A 153 0.49 12.18 -4.32
C ASN A 153 -0.62 12.62 -5.28
N MET A 154 -1.15 11.67 -6.07
CA MET A 154 -2.36 11.80 -6.86
C MET A 154 -3.35 10.76 -6.32
N ASP A 155 -4.64 10.99 -6.57
CA ASP A 155 -5.71 10.09 -6.18
C ASP A 155 -5.70 8.78 -7.02
N LEU A 156 -6.56 7.83 -6.66
CA LEU A 156 -6.92 6.70 -7.53
C LEU A 156 -7.54 7.23 -8.83
N GLU A 157 -7.37 6.50 -9.94
CA GLU A 157 -8.10 6.86 -11.17
C GLU A 157 -9.60 6.60 -10.97
N GLU A 158 -10.42 7.33 -11.70
CA GLU A 158 -11.88 7.16 -11.65
C GLU A 158 -12.27 5.71 -11.99
N GLU A 159 -11.59 5.06 -12.95
CA GLU A 159 -11.87 3.64 -13.25
C GLU A 159 -11.47 2.68 -12.10
N GLU A 160 -10.47 3.04 -11.28
CA GLU A 160 -10.13 2.25 -10.08
C GLU A 160 -11.15 2.46 -8.96
N LYS A 161 -11.67 3.68 -8.81
CA LYS A 161 -12.74 4.01 -7.85
C LYS A 161 -14.04 3.30 -8.20
N GLU A 162 -14.48 3.39 -9.45
CA GLU A 162 -15.67 2.68 -9.96
C GLU A 162 -15.54 1.17 -9.72
N LEU A 163 -14.37 0.59 -10.00
CA LEU A 163 -14.14 -0.83 -9.79
C LEU A 163 -14.13 -1.22 -8.30
N LEU A 164 -13.64 -0.34 -7.41
CA LEU A 164 -13.72 -0.55 -5.96
C LEU A 164 -15.18 -0.56 -5.49
N GLU A 165 -16.01 0.36 -5.97
CA GLU A 165 -17.44 0.41 -5.67
C GLU A 165 -18.16 -0.85 -6.16
N GLU A 166 -17.86 -1.33 -7.37
CA GLU A 166 -18.41 -2.59 -7.91
C GLU A 166 -18.07 -3.81 -7.02
N TYR A 167 -16.90 -3.79 -6.38
CA TYR A 167 -16.46 -4.83 -5.44
C TYR A 167 -16.97 -4.60 -4.00
N GLY A 168 -17.77 -3.55 -3.77
CA GLY A 168 -18.38 -3.23 -2.48
C GLY A 168 -17.45 -2.52 -1.50
N ALA A 169 -16.46 -1.78 -1.99
CA ALA A 169 -15.62 -0.94 -1.14
C ALA A 169 -16.45 0.16 -0.47
N THR A 170 -16.18 0.40 0.81
CA THR A 170 -16.80 1.50 1.57
C THR A 170 -15.88 2.72 1.51
N PRO A 171 -16.34 3.88 1.01
CA PRO A 171 -15.59 5.14 1.09
C PRO A 171 -15.52 5.61 2.55
N ILE A 172 -14.32 5.91 3.04
CA ILE A 172 -14.10 6.35 4.43
C ILE A 172 -13.21 7.59 4.48
N SER A 173 -13.54 8.50 5.40
CA SER A 173 -12.81 9.74 5.64
C SER A 173 -12.04 9.69 6.96
N LEU A 174 -10.79 10.17 6.95
CA LEU A 174 -9.97 10.38 8.15
C LEU A 174 -10.03 11.82 8.67
N GLY A 175 -10.88 12.66 8.07
CA GLY A 175 -11.02 14.07 8.37
C GLY A 175 -11.05 14.92 7.10
N SER A 176 -11.37 16.20 7.27
CA SER A 176 -11.59 17.14 6.16
C SER A 176 -10.31 17.68 5.52
N ALA A 177 -9.13 17.27 5.98
CA ALA A 177 -7.87 17.73 5.44
C ALA A 177 -7.27 16.65 4.54
N SER A 178 -6.71 17.06 3.40
CA SER A 178 -5.98 16.15 2.53
C SER A 178 -4.61 15.85 3.13
N TYR A 179 -4.39 14.59 3.52
CA TYR A 179 -3.18 14.14 4.19
C TYR A 179 -2.25 13.40 3.22
N LEU A 180 -0.96 13.35 3.56
CA LEU A 180 -0.04 12.45 2.86
C LEU A 180 -0.47 10.99 3.09
N SER A 181 -0.40 10.15 2.07
CA SER A 181 -0.75 8.72 2.13
C SER A 181 -0.08 7.97 3.29
N SER A 182 1.19 8.28 3.56
CA SER A 182 1.91 7.72 4.71
C SER A 182 1.30 8.13 6.07
N HIS A 183 0.76 9.34 6.18
CA HIS A 183 0.07 9.80 7.38
C HIS A 183 -1.28 9.09 7.53
N CYS A 184 -2.03 8.92 6.44
CA CYS A 184 -3.27 8.13 6.45
C CYS A 184 -3.01 6.70 6.95
N ILE A 185 -1.99 6.02 6.43
CA ILE A 185 -1.58 4.68 6.88
C ILE A 185 -1.21 4.69 8.37
N THR A 186 -0.48 5.71 8.83
CA THR A 186 -0.10 5.84 10.25
C THR A 186 -1.34 5.97 11.15
N VAL A 187 -2.29 6.83 10.76
CA VAL A 187 -3.55 7.05 11.49
C VAL A 187 -4.40 5.79 11.51
N LEU A 188 -4.57 5.12 10.36
CA LEU A 188 -5.28 3.85 10.26
C LEU A 188 -4.67 2.78 11.16
N ASN A 189 -3.34 2.66 11.17
CA ASN A 189 -2.65 1.74 12.06
C ASN A 189 -2.92 2.05 13.55
N TRP A 190 -2.90 3.33 13.94
CA TRP A 190 -3.23 3.75 15.29
C TRP A 190 -4.69 3.46 15.66
N LEU A 191 -5.64 3.74 14.77
CA LEU A 191 -7.06 3.46 14.96
C LEU A 191 -7.32 1.95 15.12
N MET A 192 -6.73 1.12 14.26
CA MET A 192 -6.85 -0.34 14.35
C MET A 192 -6.21 -0.91 15.62
N ASP A 193 -5.09 -0.34 16.08
CA ASP A 193 -4.48 -0.71 17.37
C ASP A 193 -5.43 -0.41 18.54
N ARG A 194 -6.16 0.72 18.49
CA ARG A 194 -7.17 1.07 19.49
C ARG A 194 -8.37 0.11 19.48
N ILE A 195 -8.84 -0.25 18.28
CA ILE A 195 -9.93 -1.23 18.10
C ILE A 195 -9.56 -2.58 18.72
N ASN A 196 -8.37 -3.10 18.40
CA ASN A 196 -7.92 -4.39 18.94
C ASN A 196 -7.71 -4.40 20.46
N ASN A 197 -7.37 -3.25 21.05
CA ASN A 197 -7.19 -3.13 22.50
C ASN A 197 -8.52 -2.88 23.26
N GLY A 198 -9.67 -2.86 22.58
CA GLY A 198 -10.97 -2.56 23.20
C GLY A 198 -11.13 -1.11 23.64
N ASN A 199 -10.21 -0.23 23.22
CA ASN A 199 -10.20 1.19 23.56
C ASN A 199 -10.87 2.00 22.43
N ILE A 200 -12.17 1.81 22.25
CA ILE A 200 -12.92 2.49 21.19
C ILE A 200 -13.85 3.54 21.82
N PHE A 201 -13.96 4.67 21.10
CA PHE A 201 -14.68 5.90 21.36
C PHE A 201 -15.88 5.82 22.31
#